data_AF-A0A9P7FR09-F1
#
_entry.id   AF-A0A9P7FR09-F1
#
_cell.length_a   1.000
_cell.length_b   1.000
_cell.length_c   1.000
_cell.angle_alpha   90.00
_cell.angle_beta   90.00
_cell.angle_gamma   90.00
#
_symmetry.space_group_name_H-M   'P 1'
#
loop_
_entity.id
_entity.type
_entity.pdbx_description
1 polymer ?
#
loop_
_entity_poly.entity_id
_entity_poly.type
_entity_poly.pdbx_seq_one_letter_code
_entity_poly.pdbx_strand_id
1 'polypeptide(L)'
;MMKAISVFAILSLVGTALGATYPLSDNIIGNDFYDEFEFQAIDDPTHGRVNYVDEDTARLENLTYASDDTFVLRTDFTTTLDPWGPGRNSVRIRTRKTYTTHVSV
;
A
#
# COMPACT_ATOMS: atom_id res chain seq x y z
N MET A 1 34.67 -60.67 -2.37
CA MET A 1 34.37 -59.86 -3.56
C MET A 1 33.21 -58.92 -3.25
N MET A 2 33.39 -57.64 -3.58
CA MET A 2 32.49 -56.47 -3.65
C MET A 2 31.05 -56.62 -3.11
N LYS A 3 30.70 -55.94 -2.01
CA LYS A 3 30.15 -54.56 -1.91
C LYS A 3 28.76 -54.38 -2.54
N ALA A 4 27.74 -54.35 -1.69
CA ALA A 4 26.46 -53.67 -1.95
C ALA A 4 25.99 -53.00 -0.64
N ILE A 5 26.74 -52.00 -0.20
CA ILE A 5 26.29 -51.02 0.80
C ILE A 5 26.16 -49.70 0.03
N SER A 6 25.05 -48.98 0.20
CA SER A 6 24.61 -47.80 -0.58
C SER A 6 23.90 -48.24 -1.87
N VAL A 7 22.63 -47.94 -2.13
CA VAL A 7 22.04 -46.61 -2.29
C VAL A 7 20.52 -46.68 -2.01
N PHE A 8 20.08 -46.73 -0.74
CA PHE A 8 18.64 -46.64 -0.41
C PHE A 8 18.30 -45.58 0.64
N ALA A 9 19.31 -44.90 1.21
CA ALA A 9 19.14 -43.97 2.33
C ALA A 9 19.32 -42.48 1.95
N ILE A 10 19.20 -42.12 0.67
CA ILE A 10 19.33 -40.71 0.21
C ILE A 10 17.96 -40.09 -0.13
N LEU A 11 16.88 -40.89 -0.23
CA LEU A 11 15.56 -40.38 -0.62
C LEU A 11 14.76 -39.74 0.53
N SER A 12 15.21 -39.83 1.78
CA SER A 12 14.50 -39.33 2.96
C SER A 12 14.86 -37.91 3.39
N LEU A 13 15.68 -37.18 2.62
CA LEU A 13 16.01 -35.78 2.88
C LEU A 13 15.29 -34.77 1.96
N VAL A 14 14.13 -35.13 1.42
CA VAL A 14 13.21 -34.10 0.89
C VAL A 14 12.55 -33.42 2.10
N GLY A 15 13.28 -32.50 2.74
CA GLY A 15 12.70 -31.63 3.75
C GLY A 15 11.55 -30.86 3.10
N THR A 16 10.35 -30.98 3.64
CA THR A 16 9.25 -30.10 3.26
C THR A 16 9.65 -28.69 3.65
N ALA A 17 9.95 -27.84 2.68
CA ALA A 17 10.10 -26.42 2.94
C ALA A 17 8.78 -25.91 3.51
N LEU A 18 8.82 -25.32 4.71
CA LEU A 18 7.67 -24.61 5.28
C LEU A 18 7.51 -23.29 4.51
N GLY A 19 6.80 -23.36 3.38
CA GLY A 19 6.38 -22.19 2.60
C GLY A 19 4.90 -21.91 2.84
N ALA A 20 4.57 -20.70 3.28
CA ALA A 20 3.20 -20.23 3.24
C ALA A 20 2.82 -19.90 1.79
N THR A 21 1.60 -20.27 1.37
CA THR A 21 1.02 -19.84 0.10
C THR A 21 0.08 -18.68 0.37
N TYR A 22 0.29 -17.57 -0.33
CA TYR A 22 -0.50 -16.36 -0.19
C TYR A 22 -1.38 -16.18 -1.45
N PRO A 23 -2.66 -16.57 -1.42
CA PRO A 23 -3.57 -16.24 -2.50
C PRO A 23 -3.86 -14.75 -2.52
N LEU A 24 -4.20 -14.22 -3.69
CA LEU A 24 -4.66 -12.85 -3.84
C LEU A 24 -6.03 -12.69 -3.18
N SER A 25 -6.13 -11.80 -2.18
CA SER A 25 -7.40 -11.47 -1.52
C SER A 25 -8.07 -10.25 -2.15
N ASP A 26 -7.29 -9.20 -2.39
CA ASP A 26 -7.76 -7.91 -2.91
C ASP A 26 -6.78 -7.43 -3.98
N ASN A 27 -7.32 -6.86 -5.06
CA ASN A 27 -6.55 -6.26 -6.14
C ASN A 27 -7.13 -4.86 -6.39
N ILE A 28 -6.43 -3.82 -5.95
CA ILE A 28 -6.92 -2.44 -5.99
C ILE A 28 -6.10 -1.71 -7.03
N ILE A 29 -6.72 -1.35 -8.16
CA ILE A 29 -6.03 -0.72 -9.29
C ILE A 29 -6.80 0.53 -9.72
N GLY A 30 -6.07 1.60 -10.05
CA GLY A 30 -6.66 2.79 -10.66
C GLY A 30 -7.76 3.41 -9.81
N ASN A 31 -9.00 3.40 -10.33
CA ASN A 31 -10.15 4.00 -9.65
C ASN A 31 -10.59 3.24 -8.39
N ASP A 32 -10.25 1.96 -8.23
CA ASP A 32 -10.64 1.16 -7.06
C ASP A 32 -10.13 1.76 -5.75
N PHE A 33 -9.08 2.59 -5.80
CA PHE A 33 -8.56 3.31 -4.64
C PHE A 33 -9.60 4.26 -4.01
N TYR A 34 -10.50 4.85 -4.81
CA TYR A 34 -11.56 5.73 -4.28
C TYR A 34 -12.64 4.94 -3.53
N ASP A 35 -12.87 3.69 -3.92
CA ASP A 35 -13.88 2.83 -3.28
C ASP A 35 -13.32 2.13 -2.03
N GLU A 36 -12.09 1.61 -2.09
CA GLU A 36 -11.50 0.76 -1.05
C GLU A 36 -10.76 1.54 0.06
N PHE A 37 -10.49 2.83 -0.14
CA PHE A 37 -9.85 3.68 0.85
C PHE A 37 -10.77 4.79 1.36
N GLU A 38 -10.50 5.24 2.59
CA GLU A 38 -11.03 6.48 3.15
C GLU A 38 -9.96 7.58 3.09
N PHE A 39 -10.40 8.81 2.77
CA PHE A 39 -9.58 10.01 2.79
C PHE A 39 -9.67 10.67 4.16
N GLN A 40 -8.54 10.75 4.87
CA GLN A 40 -8.50 11.21 6.26
C GLN A 40 -8.20 12.72 6.32
N ALA A 41 -9.25 13.53 6.32
CA ALA A 41 -9.17 14.98 6.58
C ALA A 41 -9.05 15.27 8.09
N ILE A 42 -7.89 14.93 8.65
CA ILE A 42 -7.57 15.07 10.08
C ILE A 42 -6.30 15.89 10.27
N ASP A 43 -6.13 16.47 11.46
CA ASP A 43 -4.84 17.01 11.89
C ASP A 43 -3.79 15.90 11.85
N ASP A 44 -2.59 16.22 11.36
CA ASP A 44 -1.53 15.23 11.27
C ASP A 44 -1.09 14.74 12.66
N PRO A 45 -1.25 13.44 12.99
CA PRO A 45 -0.85 12.90 14.29
C PRO A 45 0.65 13.02 14.55
N THR A 46 1.47 13.19 13.50
CA THR A 46 2.92 13.41 13.62
C THR A 46 3.33 14.88 13.66
N HIS A 47 2.36 15.81 13.65
CA HIS A 47 2.57 17.26 13.77
C HIS A 47 3.41 17.87 12.63
N GLY A 48 3.30 17.32 11.42
CA GLY A 48 3.93 17.84 10.21
C GLY A 48 3.28 19.12 9.68
N ARG A 49 4.01 19.86 8.82
CA ARG A 49 3.49 21.03 8.12
C ARG A 49 2.64 20.62 6.90
N VAL A 50 1.53 19.97 7.16
CA VAL A 50 0.61 19.40 6.15
C VAL A 50 -0.83 19.78 6.45
N ASN A 51 -1.65 19.87 5.41
CA ASN A 51 -3.10 19.95 5.50
C ASN A 51 -3.68 18.74 4.75
N TYR A 52 -4.19 17.73 5.45
CA TYR A 52 -4.83 16.59 4.81
C TYR A 52 -6.25 16.97 4.39
N VAL A 53 -6.54 16.88 3.10
CA VAL A 53 -7.85 17.24 2.54
C VAL A 53 -8.70 15.98 2.30
N ASP A 54 -10.02 16.18 2.17
CA ASP A 54 -10.97 15.12 1.80
C ASP A 54 -10.85 14.72 0.31
N GLU A 55 -11.56 13.67 -0.09
CA GLU A 55 -11.52 13.14 -1.46
C GLU A 55 -11.96 14.18 -2.50
N ASP A 56 -13.07 14.87 -2.27
CA ASP A 56 -13.62 15.84 -3.21
C ASP A 56 -12.63 16.98 -3.48
N THR A 57 -12.02 17.51 -2.41
CA THR A 57 -10.99 18.55 -2.50
C THR A 57 -9.74 17.99 -3.18
N ALA A 58 -9.30 16.79 -2.83
CA ALA A 58 -8.12 16.17 -3.44
C ALA A 58 -8.29 15.98 -4.94
N ARG A 59 -9.48 15.58 -5.41
CA ARG A 59 -9.78 15.41 -6.84
C ARG A 59 -9.90 16.75 -7.54
N LEU A 60 -10.55 17.73 -6.92
CA LEU A 60 -10.70 19.08 -7.47
C LEU A 60 -9.35 19.78 -7.66
N GLU A 61 -8.45 19.66 -6.69
CA GLU A 61 -7.08 20.17 -6.74
C GLU A 61 -6.11 19.21 -7.47
N ASN A 62 -6.64 18.10 -7.99
CA ASN A 62 -5.94 17.06 -8.73
C ASN A 62 -4.83 16.36 -7.88
N LEU A 63 -4.80 16.55 -6.56
CA LEU A 63 -3.87 15.87 -5.64
C LEU A 63 -3.95 14.35 -5.72
N THR A 64 -5.11 13.83 -6.13
CA THR A 64 -5.25 12.46 -6.60
C THR A 64 -5.76 12.39 -8.03
N TYR A 65 -5.29 11.39 -8.77
CA TYR A 65 -5.75 11.08 -10.12
C TYR A 65 -5.70 9.58 -10.35
N ALA A 66 -6.69 9.05 -11.07
CA ALA A 66 -6.74 7.63 -11.43
C ALA A 66 -6.88 7.49 -12.95
N SER A 67 -6.07 6.60 -13.54
CA SER A 67 -6.31 5.99 -14.85
C SER A 67 -6.76 4.53 -14.64
N ASP A 68 -6.85 3.77 -15.74
CA ASP A 68 -7.23 2.35 -15.70
C ASP A 68 -6.25 1.49 -14.87
N ASP A 69 -4.97 1.85 -14.86
CA ASP A 69 -3.89 1.05 -14.26
C ASP A 69 -3.02 1.80 -13.24
N THR A 70 -3.24 3.12 -13.09
CA THR A 70 -2.39 3.98 -12.28
C THR A 70 -3.23 4.81 -11.32
N PHE A 71 -2.80 4.87 -10.06
CA PHE A 71 -3.32 5.81 -9.08
C PHE A 71 -2.19 6.74 -8.63
N VAL A 72 -2.42 8.05 -8.73
CA VAL A 72 -1.48 9.09 -8.34
C VAL A 72 -1.91 9.66 -7.01
N LEU A 73 -0.96 9.69 -6.06
CA LEU A 73 -1.04 10.47 -4.83
C LEU A 73 0.06 11.52 -4.87
N ARG A 74 -0.30 12.80 -4.69
CA ARG A 74 0.68 13.89 -4.63
C ARG A 74 0.25 15.02 -3.71
N THR A 75 1.22 15.87 -3.38
CA THR A 75 1.00 17.12 -2.66
C THR A 75 0.80 18.29 -3.64
N ASP A 76 0.23 19.39 -3.16
CA ASP A 76 0.21 20.65 -3.90
C ASP A 76 1.65 21.14 -4.16
N PHE A 77 2.02 21.31 -5.42
CA PHE A 77 3.35 21.76 -5.84
C PHE A 77 3.35 23.20 -6.42
N THR A 78 2.21 23.90 -6.34
CA THR A 78 1.98 25.18 -7.00
C THR A 78 1.93 26.35 -6.00
N THR A 79 1.38 26.13 -4.81
CA THR A 79 1.16 27.21 -3.85
C THR A 79 2.42 27.55 -3.07
N THR A 80 2.71 28.86 -3.00
CA THR A 80 3.62 29.43 -1.99
C THR A 80 2.83 29.63 -0.71
N LEU A 81 3.23 28.97 0.37
CA LEU A 81 2.47 28.95 1.62
C LEU A 81 2.66 30.23 2.42
N ASP A 82 1.58 30.69 3.06
CA ASP A 82 1.67 31.65 4.16
C ASP A 82 2.41 30.98 5.35
N PRO A 83 3.50 31.58 5.87
CA PRO A 83 4.19 31.08 7.06
C PRO A 83 3.29 30.87 8.28
N TRP A 84 2.17 31.60 8.36
CA TRP A 84 1.21 31.55 9.47
C TRP A 84 -0.08 30.80 9.13
N GLY A 85 -0.24 30.36 7.88
CA GLY A 85 -1.43 29.65 7.39
C GLY A 85 -1.43 28.15 7.72
N PRO A 86 -2.23 27.33 7.02
CA PRO A 86 -2.16 25.86 7.11
C PRO A 86 -0.88 25.28 6.46
N GLY A 87 -0.67 23.98 6.67
CA GLY A 87 0.37 23.23 5.96
C GLY A 87 0.07 23.04 4.47
N ARG A 88 1.00 22.41 3.74
CA ARG A 88 0.80 22.11 2.31
C ARG A 88 -0.34 21.11 2.14
N ASN A 89 -1.27 21.36 1.21
CA ASN A 89 -2.32 20.39 0.91
C ASN A 89 -1.70 19.06 0.45
N SER A 90 -2.17 17.98 1.06
CA SER A 90 -1.74 16.61 0.78
C SER A 90 -2.88 15.67 1.10
N VAL A 91 -2.65 14.39 0.86
CA VAL A 91 -3.66 13.34 1.01
C VAL A 91 -3.13 12.25 1.93
N ARG A 92 -3.99 11.79 2.84
CA ARG A 92 -3.77 10.60 3.66
C ARG A 92 -4.92 9.65 3.40
N ILE A 93 -4.63 8.50 2.80
CA ILE A 93 -5.62 7.45 2.59
C ILE A 93 -5.37 6.28 3.53
N ARG A 94 -6.45 5.63 3.96
CA ARG A 94 -6.41 4.38 4.73
C ARG A 94 -7.36 3.37 4.13
N THR A 95 -6.94 2.12 3.96
CA THR A 95 -7.85 1.06 3.51
C THR A 95 -9.02 0.93 4.48
N ARG A 96 -10.22 0.69 3.93
CA ARG A 96 -11.39 0.34 4.75
C ARG A 96 -11.23 -1.04 5.39
N LYS A 97 -10.55 -1.96 4.70
CA LYS A 97 -10.19 -3.29 5.20
C LYS A 97 -8.92 -3.25 6.05
N THR A 98 -8.79 -4.22 6.94
CA THR A 98 -7.58 -4.47 7.75
C THR A 98 -7.02 -5.86 7.42
N TYR A 99 -5.71 -5.99 7.48
CA TYR A 99 -4.99 -7.21 7.13
C TYR A 99 -4.06 -7.61 8.27
N THR A 100 -3.99 -8.90 8.57
CA THR A 100 -3.18 -9.45 9.68
C THR A 100 -1.87 -10.08 9.22
N THR A 101 -1.79 -10.49 7.95
CA THR A 101 -0.71 -11.36 7.47
C THR A 101 0.21 -10.68 6.47
N HIS A 102 -0.31 -10.14 5.36
CA HIS A 102 0.52 -9.52 4.32
C HIS A 102 -0.29 -8.53 3.45
N VAL A 103 0.38 -7.47 3.00
CA VAL A 103 -0.06 -6.52 1.95
C VAL A 103 1.17 -6.15 1.12
N SER A 104 1.02 -6.08 -0.20
CA SER A 104 2.04 -5.55 -1.12
C SER A 104 1.49 -4.36 -1.89
N VAL A 105 2.37 -3.39 -2.16
CA VAL A 105 2.12 -2.16 -2.93
C VAL A 105 3.19 -2.00 -4.00
#